data_AF-A0A0J7IAU8-F1
#
_entry.id   AF-A0A0J7IAU8-F1
#
_cell.length_a   1.000
_cell.length_b   1.000
_cell.length_c   1.000
_cell.angle_alpha   90.00
_cell.angle_beta   90.00
_cell.angle_gamma   90.00
#
_symmetry.space_group_name_H-M   'P 1'
#
loop_
_entity.id
_entity.type
_entity.pdbx_description
1 polymer ?
#
loop_
_entity_poly.entity_id
_entity_poly.type
_entity_poly.pdbx_seq_one_letter_code
_entity_poly.pdbx_strand_id
1 'polypeptide(L)' 'MKTKIIKITHVTGTYTIDIPDGRLNEMQSQLDKCLNDEQGAIVMKGENGEQFVYPADLLKNSFIAIVDREEDKLL' A
#
# COMPACT_ATOMS: atom_id res chain seq x y z
N MET A 1 16.96 8.75 -1.91
CA MET A 1 16.11 8.33 -3.05
C MET A 1 14.67 8.55 -2.62
N LYS A 2 13.82 9.15 -3.46
CA LYS A 2 12.42 9.39 -3.09
C LYS A 2 11.70 8.04 -2.98
N THR A 3 11.55 7.54 -1.76
CA THR A 3 10.76 6.34 -1.49
C THR A 3 9.30 6.71 -1.73
N LYS A 4 8.60 5.96 -2.59
CA LYS A 4 7.14 6.13 -2.74
C LYS A 4 6.43 5.24 -1.73
N ILE A 5 5.26 5.68 -1.30
CA ILE A 5 4.38 4.93 -0.41
C ILE A 5 2.98 4.87 -0.99
N ILE A 6 2.23 3.83 -0.66
CA ILE A 6 0.78 3.77 -0.90
C ILE A 6 0.10 4.26 0.37
N LYS A 7 -0.70 5.32 0.26
CA LYS A 7 -1.57 5.82 1.32
C LYS A 7 -2.99 5.35 1.05
N ILE A 8 -3.56 4.61 1.99
CA ILE A 8 -4.91 4.06 1.94
C ILE A 8 -5.72 4.76 3.02
N THR A 9 -6.71 5.54 2.64
CA THR A 9 -7.59 6.26 3.57
C THR A 9 -8.96 5.58 3.59
N HIS A 10 -9.27 4.92 4.69
CA HIS A 10 -10.53 4.23 4.95
C HIS A 10 -11.29 4.93 6.08
N VAL A 11 -12.58 4.63 6.26
CA VAL A 11 -13.37 5.16 7.38
C VAL A 11 -12.81 4.76 8.75
N THR A 12 -12.09 3.64 8.82
CA THR A 12 -11.45 3.14 10.06
C THR A 12 -10.08 3.76 10.33
N GLY A 13 -9.50 4.51 9.40
CA GLY A 13 -8.18 5.11 9.55
C GLY A 13 -7.39 5.19 8.27
N THR A 14 -6.16 5.70 8.39
CA THR A 14 -5.20 5.79 7.29
C THR A 14 -4.11 4.74 7.48
N TYR A 15 -3.84 3.97 6.44
CA TYR A 15 -2.79 2.96 6.38
C TYR A 15 -1.74 3.36 5.35
N THR A 16 -0.48 3.09 5.64
CA THR A 16 0.63 3.35 4.72
C THR A 16 1.36 2.06 4.41
N ILE A 17 1.55 1.78 3.13
CA ILE A 17 2.33 0.65 2.64
C ILE A 17 3.62 1.19 2.04
N ASP A 18 4.75 0.77 2.59
CA ASP A 18 6.05 1.07 2.03
C ASP A 18 6.26 0.29 0.73
N ILE A 19 6.66 0.99 -0.32
CA ILE A 19 7.00 0.37 -1.61
C ILE A 19 8.51 0.13 -1.61
N PRO A 20 8.98 -1.13 -1.66
CA PRO A 20 10.41 -1.39 -1.77
C PRO A 20 10.96 -0.86 -3.10
N ASP A 21 12.23 -0.49 -3.12
CA ASP A 21 12.87 0.09 -4.31
C ASP A 21 12.72 -0.83 -5.54
N GLY A 22 12.35 -0.24 -6.68
CA GLY A 22 12.11 -0.96 -7.93
C GLY A 22 10.80 -1.77 -7.99
N ARG A 23 9.99 -1.80 -6.92
CA ARG A 23 8.75 -2.62 -6.85
C ARG A 23 7.46 -1.82 -7.06
N LEU A 24 7.56 -0.56 -7.49
CA LEU A 24 6.40 0.30 -7.74
C LEU A 24 5.38 -0.33 -8.71
N ASN A 25 5.85 -0.82 -9.85
CA ASN A 25 4.98 -1.41 -10.87
C ASN A 25 4.30 -2.70 -10.38
N GLU A 26 5.01 -3.50 -9.58
CA GLU A 26 4.44 -4.70 -8.97
C GLU A 26 3.33 -4.34 -8.00
N MET A 27 3.56 -3.34 -7.13
CA MET A 27 2.56 -2.88 -6.17
C MET A 27 1.33 -2.28 -6.87
N GLN A 28 1.52 -1.53 -7.95
CA GLN A 28 0.42 -1.04 -8.79
C GLN A 28 -0.39 -2.20 -9.39
N SER A 29 0.28 -3.20 -9.97
CA SER A 29 -0.41 -4.37 -10.53
C SER A 29 -1.19 -5.15 -9.47
N GLN A 30 -0.67 -5.29 -8.24
CA GLN A 30 -1.40 -5.93 -7.15
C GLN A 30 -2.63 -5.12 -6.71
N LEU A 31 -2.52 -3.79 -6.64
CA LEU A 31 -3.65 -2.91 -6.40
C LEU A 31 -4.73 -3.07 -7.48
N ASP A 32 -4.35 -3.01 -8.75
CA ASP A 32 -5.27 -3.16 -9.87
C ASP A 32 -6.02 -4.49 -9.81
N LYS A 33 -5.30 -5.59 -9.53
CA LYS A 33 -5.92 -6.92 -9.36
C LYS A 33 -6.92 -6.96 -8.21
N CYS A 34 -6.61 -6.32 -7.08
CA CYS A 34 -7.54 -6.24 -5.96
C CYS A 34 -8.77 -5.38 -6.27
N LEU A 35 -8.60 -4.27 -7.00
CA LEU A 35 -9.69 -3.40 -7.40
C LEU A 35 -10.60 -4.06 -8.46
N ASN A 36 -10.05 -4.94 -9.29
CA ASN A 36 -10.76 -5.66 -10.36
C ASN A 36 -11.29 -7.06 -9.97
N ASP A 37 -11.36 -7.40 -8.68
CA ASP A 37 -11.83 -8.71 -8.20
C ASP A 37 -10.96 -9.92 -8.58
N GLU A 38 -9.75 -9.69 -9.09
CA GLU A 38 -8.82 -10.76 -9.51
C GLU A 38 -7.96 -11.29 -8.36
N GLN A 39 -7.82 -10.51 -7.27
CA GLN A 39 -7.02 -10.85 -6.11
C GLN A 39 -7.72 -10.46 -4.81
N GLY A 40 -7.86 -11.39 -3.86
CA GLY A 40 -8.63 -11.17 -2.63
C GLY A 40 -7.94 -10.30 -1.57
N ALA A 41 -6.61 -10.18 -1.60
CA ALA A 41 -5.86 -9.33 -0.68
C ALA A 41 -4.43 -9.08 -1.18
N ILE A 42 -3.83 -7.96 -0.77
CA ILE A 42 -2.38 -7.75 -0.84
C ILE A 42 -1.77 -8.30 0.44
N VAL A 43 -0.76 -9.17 0.31
CA VAL A 43 -0.05 -9.78 1.43
C VAL A 43 1.40 -9.36 1.38
N MET A 44 1.85 -8.65 2.42
CA MET A 44 3.20 -8.16 2.56
C MET A 44 3.86 -8.81 3.77
N LYS A 45 5.12 -9.24 3.62
CA LYS A 45 5.95 -9.69 4.73
C LYS A 45 6.83 -8.54 5.19
N GLY A 46 6.73 -8.16 6.45
CA GLY A 46 7.65 -7.25 7.10
C GLY A 46 9.00 -7.90 7.38
N GLU A 47 9.99 -7.08 7.69
CA GLU A 47 11.38 -7.53 7.93
C GLU A 47 11.50 -8.43 9.17
N ASN A 48 10.60 -8.25 10.16
CA ASN A 48 10.56 -9.03 11.40
C ASN A 48 9.69 -10.29 11.31
N GLY A 49 9.31 -10.71 10.11
CA GLY A 49 8.41 -11.85 9.90
C GLY A 49 6.93 -11.55 10.12
N GLU A 50 6.59 -10.28 10.38
CA GLU A 50 5.21 -9.79 10.43
C GLU A 50 4.53 -9.98 9.07
N GLN A 51 3.24 -10.28 9.07
CA GLN A 51 2.44 -10.40 7.86
C GLN A 51 1.35 -9.33 7.87
N PHE A 52 1.43 -8.40 6.93
CA PHE A 52 0.41 -7.39 6.71
C PHE A 52 -0.52 -7.86 5.60
N VAL A 53 -1.82 -7.89 5.89
CA VAL A 53 -2.86 -8.29 4.95
C VAL A 53 -3.77 -7.10 4.71
N TYR A 54 -3.89 -6.69 3.46
CA TYR A 54 -4.79 -5.63 3.02
C TYR A 54 -5.88 -6.25 2.13
N PRO A 55 -7.07 -6.55 2.68
CA PRO A 55 -8.15 -7.18 1.93
C PRO A 55 -8.63 -6.31 0.77
N ALA A 56 -9.03 -6.93 -0.34
CA ALA A 56 -9.58 -6.24 -1.50
C ALA A 56 -10.80 -5.38 -1.13
N ASP A 57 -11.67 -5.88 -0.24
CA ASP A 57 -12.83 -5.13 0.25
C ASP A 57 -12.42 -3.83 0.95
N LEU A 58 -11.35 -3.85 1.75
CA LEU A 58 -10.82 -2.64 2.37
C LEU A 58 -10.31 -1.68 1.28
N LEU A 59 -9.55 -2.18 0.32
CA LEU A 59 -8.96 -1.38 -0.76
C LEU A 59 -10.04 -0.69 -1.61
N LYS A 60 -11.07 -1.43 -2.01
CA LYS A 60 -12.18 -0.90 -2.83
C LYS A 60 -13.02 0.17 -2.11
N ASN A 61 -13.12 0.07 -0.80
CA ASN A 61 -13.85 1.04 0.03
C ASN A 61 -12.96 2.16 0.56
N SER A 62 -11.73 2.29 0.04
CA SER A 62 -10.75 3.28 0.48
C SER A 62 -10.37 4.24 -0.64
N PHE A 63 -9.96 5.45 -0.24
CA PHE A 63 -9.23 6.34 -1.13
C PHE A 63 -7.75 5.94 -1.13
N ILE A 64 -7.22 5.57 -2.30
CA ILE A 64 -5.84 5.07 -2.46
C ILE A 64 -5.03 6.09 -3.27
N ALA A 65 -3.86 6.47 -2.76
CA ALA A 65 -2.92 7.34 -3.46
C ALA A 65 -1.49 6.83 -3.34
N ILE A 66 -0.73 6.89 -4.43
CA ILE A 66 0.73 6.67 -4.41
C ILE A 66 1.38 8.05 -4.31
N VAL A 67 2.05 8.31 -3.19
CA VAL A 67 2.68 9.60 -2.90
C VAL A 67 4.18 9.42 -2.67
N ASP A 68 4.95 10.49 -2.86
CA ASP A 68 6.31 10.50 -2.33
C ASP A 68 6.21 10.43 -0.80
N ARG A 69 7.04 9.59 -0.17
CA ARG A 69 7.18 9.58 1.29
C ARG A 69 7.59 10.99 1.69
N GLU A 70 6.75 11.66 2.48
CA GLU A 70 7.18 12.86 3.15
C GLU A 70 8.34 12.41 4.06
N GLU A 71 9.57 12.75 3.67
CA GLU A 71 10.68 12.76 4.61
C GLU A 71 10.22 13.71 5.71
N ASP A 72 9.92 13.14 6.87
CA ASP A 72 9.57 13.87 8.07
C ASP A 72 10.56 15.04 8.15
N LYS A 73 10.08 16.27 8.00
CA LYS A 73 10.87 17.46 8.27
C LYS A 73 11.05 17.53 9.78
N LEU A 74 11.80 16.59 10.32
CA LEU A 74 12.50 16.72 11.60
C LEU A 74 13.65 17.69 11.35
N LEU A 75 13.29 18.97 11.26
CA LEU A 75 14.18 20.11 11.53
C LEU A 75 14.32 20.26 13.04
#